data_AF-A0A0E2HJK4-F1
#
_entry.id   AF-A0A0E2HJK4-F1
#
_cell.length_a   1.000
_cell.length_b   1.000
_cell.length_c   1.000
_cell.angle_alpha   90.00
_cell.angle_beta   90.00
_cell.angle_gamma   90.00
#
_symmetry.space_group_name_H-M   'P 1'
#
loop_
_entity.id
_entity.type
_entity.pdbx_description
1 polymer ?
#
loop_
_entity_poly.entity_id
_entity_poly.type
_entity_poly.pdbx_seq_one_letter_code
_entity_poly.pdbx_strand_id
1 'polypeptide(L)'
;MKLYYIPVISFYIFTFLKQFYILPSGSIGIGDMFLAASGVFLIIQTICSRKRFFYKIDIPWYVFIIAVCIINGFYYCYNQNGQFLLFTLYWMYVTMAIWIFRTLASEQFLFGLGIVCQINLLVQTIIYFLGKGRYFHENWGGSRFMGTFNDPNQFAFFIFTMLLILVLIYLRNQQKKYIWLFWADAVFLIGVSKSTGVFTGLLTLIVLLAGCLIWKNYKKSKCKTLWNISLLLGAVFIMMALYYIWPKADFDISLTDYTLLDRIRQKIWKFSHGNLADLLYDRSAERLVLHPKYLLYGAGEGMFERFLPGDYVNQITPGVFDVVRVNEIHSSLFSVWFSYGIFPLLELLYWGGKNIRFCDKWQLIVVMALIVESFSLMNCRQPFFWFIIIFASCYKKMGRERQDKGGVFLN
;
A
#
# COMPACT_ATOMS: atom_id res chain seq x y z
N MET A 1 4.48 36.36 3.77
CA MET A 1 4.01 34.97 3.99
C MET A 1 5.25 34.12 4.26
N LYS A 2 5.45 33.59 5.47
CA LYS A 2 6.69 32.86 5.84
C LYS A 2 6.88 31.68 4.87
N LEU A 3 8.03 31.59 4.19
CA LEU A 3 8.39 30.51 3.23
C LEU A 3 8.08 29.09 3.76
N TYR A 4 8.02 28.93 5.09
CA TYR A 4 7.64 27.71 5.80
C TYR A 4 6.33 27.06 5.34
N TYR A 5 5.32 27.84 4.93
CA TYR A 5 4.00 27.28 4.60
C TYR A 5 3.92 26.70 3.18
N ILE A 6 4.81 27.08 2.28
CA ILE A 6 4.74 26.68 0.87
C ILE A 6 4.92 25.15 0.73
N PRO A 7 5.96 24.51 1.32
CA PRO A 7 6.10 23.06 1.25
C PRO A 7 4.88 22.29 1.79
N VAL A 8 4.29 22.79 2.88
CA VAL A 8 3.11 22.18 3.52
C VAL A 8 1.88 22.28 2.62
N ILE A 9 1.60 23.46 2.07
CA ILE A 9 0.46 23.67 1.16
C ILE A 9 0.64 22.81 -0.10
N SER A 10 1.83 22.80 -0.70
CA SER A 10 2.14 21.94 -1.85
C SER A 10 1.92 20.46 -1.53
N PHE A 11 2.29 20.00 -0.33
CA PHE A 11 2.04 18.61 0.09
C PHE A 11 0.54 18.29 0.23
N TYR A 12 -0.26 19.22 0.76
CA TYR A 12 -1.71 19.05 0.84
C TYR A 12 -2.35 18.99 -0.55
N ILE A 13 -1.92 19.87 -1.47
CA ILE A 13 -2.39 19.85 -2.85
C ILE A 13 -1.98 18.55 -3.54
N PHE A 14 -0.75 18.05 -3.32
CA PHE A 14 -0.34 16.73 -3.79
C PHE A 14 -1.30 15.64 -3.28
N THR A 15 -1.57 15.62 -1.97
CA THR A 15 -2.42 14.59 -1.36
C THR A 15 -3.84 14.64 -1.92
N PHE A 16 -4.36 15.84 -2.16
CA PHE A 16 -5.68 16.04 -2.77
C PHE A 16 -5.70 15.63 -4.24
N LEU A 17 -4.72 16.05 -5.03
CA LEU A 17 -4.72 15.85 -6.48
C LEU A 17 -4.29 14.46 -6.92
N LYS A 18 -3.65 13.67 -6.05
CA LYS A 18 -3.14 12.34 -6.40
C LYS A 18 -4.24 11.36 -6.86
N GLN A 19 -5.50 11.63 -6.51
CA GLN A 19 -6.64 10.83 -6.94
C GLN A 19 -7.09 11.06 -8.39
N PHE A 20 -6.66 12.14 -9.05
CA PHE A 20 -7.12 12.48 -10.39
C PHE A 20 -6.14 11.98 -11.46
N TYR A 21 -6.45 10.84 -12.08
CA TYR A 21 -5.67 10.30 -13.19
C TYR A 21 -6.18 10.86 -14.52
N ILE A 22 -5.40 11.78 -15.07
CA ILE A 22 -5.63 12.33 -16.42
C ILE A 22 -4.78 11.57 -17.44
N LEU A 23 -3.55 11.21 -17.07
CA LEU A 23 -2.60 10.49 -17.91
C LEU A 23 -2.64 8.97 -17.63
N PRO A 24 -2.07 8.13 -18.51
CA PRO A 24 -1.99 6.69 -18.31
C PRO A 24 -1.27 6.27 -17.03
N SER A 25 -1.57 5.07 -16.54
CA SER A 25 -0.87 4.48 -15.38
C SER A 25 0.65 4.44 -15.60
N GLY A 26 1.42 4.85 -14.59
CA GLY A 26 2.89 4.93 -14.67
C GLY A 26 3.42 6.28 -15.18
N SER A 27 2.57 7.19 -15.64
CA SER A 27 2.98 8.56 -15.94
C SER A 27 3.08 9.43 -14.67
N ILE A 28 3.72 10.60 -14.81
CA ILE A 28 3.77 11.63 -13.77
C ILE A 28 2.39 12.29 -13.67
N GLY A 29 1.71 12.12 -12.53
CA GLY A 29 0.44 12.78 -12.27
C GLY A 29 0.61 14.23 -11.83
N ILE A 30 -0.46 15.02 -11.93
CA ILE A 30 -0.47 16.42 -11.47
C ILE A 30 -0.08 16.52 -9.98
N GLY A 31 -0.61 15.60 -9.15
CA GLY A 31 -0.23 15.55 -7.74
C GLY A 31 1.29 15.39 -7.55
N ASP A 32 1.94 14.57 -8.36
CA ASP A 32 3.38 14.30 -8.25
C ASP A 32 4.22 15.56 -8.52
N MET A 33 3.75 16.47 -9.38
CA MET A 33 4.37 17.79 -9.59
C MET A 33 4.33 18.65 -8.32
N PHE A 34 3.22 18.62 -7.57
CA PHE A 34 3.10 19.34 -6.30
C PHE A 34 3.98 18.72 -5.20
N LEU A 35 4.19 17.41 -5.22
CA LEU A 35 5.15 16.78 -4.31
C LEU A 35 6.59 17.19 -4.67
N ALA A 36 6.93 17.22 -5.96
CA ALA A 36 8.23 17.72 -6.42
C ALA A 36 8.44 19.19 -6.02
N ALA A 37 7.43 20.04 -6.20
CA ALA A 37 7.47 21.43 -5.76
C ALA A 37 7.68 21.54 -4.24
N SER A 38 6.94 20.75 -3.44
CA SER A 38 7.14 20.66 -1.99
C SER A 38 8.60 20.31 -1.65
N GLY A 39 9.18 19.35 -2.35
CA GLY A 39 10.59 18.96 -2.22
C GLY A 39 11.56 20.09 -2.52
N VAL A 40 11.40 20.77 -3.65
CA VAL A 40 12.27 21.89 -4.08
C VAL A 40 12.25 23.02 -3.04
N PHE A 41 11.06 23.47 -2.62
CA PHE A 41 10.96 24.53 -1.60
C PHE A 41 11.56 24.10 -0.27
N LEU A 42 11.42 22.83 0.10
CA LEU A 42 11.99 22.30 1.32
C LEU A 42 13.51 22.17 1.27
N ILE A 43 14.08 21.85 0.10
CA ILE A 43 15.53 21.85 -0.13
C ILE A 43 16.06 23.27 0.06
N ILE A 44 15.48 24.25 -0.61
CA ILE A 44 15.87 25.67 -0.47
C ILE A 44 15.83 26.09 0.99
N GLN A 45 14.74 25.78 1.70
CA GLN A 45 14.60 26.09 3.12
C GLN A 45 15.65 25.40 3.99
N THR A 46 15.99 24.15 3.69
CA THR A 46 16.98 23.35 4.44
C THR A 46 18.39 23.92 4.24
N ILE A 47 18.74 24.32 3.01
CA ILE A 47 20.01 25.00 2.68
C ILE A 47 20.08 26.34 3.42
N CYS A 48 19.06 27.19 3.29
CA CYS A 48 19.04 28.51 3.93
C CYS A 48 19.12 28.41 5.47
N SER A 49 18.53 27.37 6.06
CA SER A 49 18.55 27.15 7.52
C SER A 49 19.73 26.31 8.02
N ARG A 50 20.67 25.91 7.14
CA ARG A 50 21.83 25.06 7.45
C ARG A 50 21.48 23.79 8.24
N LYS A 51 20.29 23.23 8.00
CA LYS A 51 19.85 22.00 8.66
C LYS A 51 20.42 20.78 7.96
N ARG A 52 20.52 19.67 8.69
CA ARG A 52 20.97 18.39 8.13
C ARG A 52 19.88 17.80 7.24
N PHE A 53 20.27 17.37 6.04
CA PHE A 53 19.41 16.66 5.09
C PHE A 53 19.15 15.21 5.49
N PHE A 54 20.18 14.53 6.01
CA PHE A 54 20.15 13.10 6.22
C PHE A 54 19.69 12.72 7.62
N TYR A 55 18.82 11.71 7.67
CA TYR A 55 18.37 11.12 8.91
C TYR A 55 19.08 9.79 9.14
N LYS A 56 19.72 9.60 10.32
CA LYS A 56 20.44 8.36 10.66
C LYS A 56 19.56 7.09 10.57
N ILE A 57 18.25 7.23 10.77
CA ILE A 57 17.30 6.11 10.65
C ILE A 57 17.19 5.63 9.19
N ASP A 58 17.40 6.50 8.22
CA ASP A 58 17.24 6.24 6.78
C ASP A 58 18.54 5.80 6.08
N ILE A 59 19.65 5.63 6.82
CA ILE A 59 20.90 5.12 6.24
C ILE A 59 20.69 3.81 5.46
N PRO A 60 20.01 2.79 6.01
CA PRO A 60 19.74 1.55 5.26
C PRO A 60 18.90 1.76 3.99
N TRP A 61 17.96 2.73 4.01
CA TRP A 61 17.21 3.11 2.82
C TRP A 61 18.13 3.71 1.74
N TYR A 62 19.06 4.59 2.11
CA TYR A 62 20.00 5.16 1.14
C TYR A 62 20.94 4.10 0.56
N VAL A 63 21.38 3.12 1.36
CA VAL A 63 22.16 1.96 0.88
C VAL A 63 21.34 1.15 -0.13
N PHE A 64 20.07 0.88 0.18
CA PHE A 64 19.14 0.24 -0.76
C PHE A 64 19.04 1.01 -2.08
N ILE A 65 18.85 2.33 -2.05
CA ILE A 65 18.74 3.16 -3.26
C ILE A 65 20.04 3.15 -4.08
N ILE A 66 21.20 3.18 -3.43
CA ILE A 66 22.49 3.07 -4.12
C ILE A 66 22.56 1.73 -4.86
N ALA A 67 22.15 0.63 -4.23
CA ALA A 67 22.12 -0.68 -4.87
C ALA A 67 21.13 -0.73 -6.05
N VAL A 68 19.94 -0.13 -5.92
CA VAL A 68 18.97 0.04 -7.02
C VAL A 68 19.62 0.73 -8.21
N CYS A 69 20.30 1.86 -7.99
CA CYS A 69 20.98 2.62 -9.03
C CYS A 69 22.08 1.80 -9.71
N ILE A 70 22.87 1.04 -8.95
CA ILE A 70 23.94 0.19 -9.50
C ILE A 70 23.36 -0.93 -10.36
N ILE A 71 22.37 -1.66 -9.85
CA ILE A 71 21.77 -2.81 -10.54
C ILE A 71 21.06 -2.35 -11.81
N ASN A 72 20.17 -1.36 -11.72
CA ASN A 72 19.46 -0.85 -12.89
C ASN A 72 20.43 -0.16 -13.87
N GLY A 73 21.47 0.53 -13.38
CA GLY A 73 22.51 1.13 -14.20
C GLY A 73 23.29 0.08 -15.02
N PHE A 74 23.67 -1.04 -14.39
CA PHE A 74 24.29 -2.17 -15.07
C PHE A 74 23.40 -2.72 -16.19
N TYR A 75 22.12 -3.00 -15.89
CA TYR A 75 21.19 -3.52 -16.90
C TYR A 75 20.82 -2.51 -17.98
N TYR A 76 20.86 -1.21 -17.67
CA TYR A 76 20.72 -0.14 -18.66
C TYR A 76 21.91 -0.16 -19.64
N CYS A 77 23.14 -0.19 -19.14
CA CYS A 77 24.33 -0.25 -19.98
C CYS A 77 24.36 -1.52 -20.87
N TYR A 78 23.91 -2.65 -20.31
CA TYR A 78 23.88 -3.93 -21.03
C TYR A 78 22.78 -4.02 -22.09
N ASN A 79 21.55 -3.56 -21.79
CA ASN A 79 20.39 -3.75 -22.69
C ASN A 79 19.98 -2.48 -23.46
N GLN A 80 20.55 -1.32 -23.14
CA GLN A 80 20.21 -0.01 -23.74
C GLN A 80 18.71 0.35 -23.66
N ASN A 81 18.00 -0.15 -22.66
CA ASN A 81 16.56 0.06 -22.50
C ASN A 81 16.26 1.07 -21.39
N GLY A 82 15.59 2.18 -21.73
CA GLY A 82 15.28 3.27 -20.80
C GLY A 82 14.37 2.92 -19.62
N GLN A 83 13.69 1.76 -19.64
CA GLN A 83 12.83 1.33 -18.52
C GLN A 83 13.63 1.20 -17.20
N PHE A 84 14.88 0.72 -17.24
CA PHE A 84 15.73 0.64 -16.03
C PHE A 84 15.94 1.99 -15.35
N LEU A 85 16.14 3.03 -16.15
CA LEU A 85 16.27 4.39 -15.65
C LEU A 85 14.95 4.90 -15.09
N LEU A 86 13.83 4.61 -15.75
CA LEU A 86 12.49 4.96 -15.28
C LEU A 86 12.20 4.36 -13.89
N PHE A 87 12.49 3.07 -13.67
CA PHE A 87 12.28 2.45 -12.36
C PHE A 87 13.21 3.03 -11.28
N THR A 88 14.45 3.37 -11.66
CA THR A 88 15.35 4.12 -10.76
C THR A 88 14.76 5.48 -10.38
N LEU A 89 14.17 6.21 -11.33
CA LEU A 89 13.49 7.47 -11.05
C LEU A 89 12.28 7.32 -10.12
N TYR A 90 11.52 6.23 -10.21
CA TYR A 90 10.45 5.94 -9.25
C TYR A 90 10.98 5.78 -7.83
N TRP A 91 12.10 5.07 -7.64
CA TRP A 91 12.72 4.93 -6.33
C TRP A 91 13.29 6.25 -5.79
N MET A 92 13.85 7.09 -6.67
CA MET A 92 14.29 8.44 -6.32
C MET A 92 13.11 9.34 -5.92
N TYR A 93 11.98 9.25 -6.64
CA TYR A 93 10.75 9.96 -6.31
C TYR A 93 10.22 9.56 -4.94
N VAL A 94 10.15 8.26 -4.65
CA VAL A 94 9.75 7.75 -3.33
C VAL A 94 10.72 8.21 -2.23
N THR A 95 12.03 8.21 -2.51
CA THR A 95 13.05 8.69 -1.55
C THR A 95 12.82 10.16 -1.19
N MET A 96 12.55 11.00 -2.19
CA MET A 96 12.19 12.40 -1.98
C MET A 96 10.91 12.52 -1.15
N ALA A 97 9.88 11.74 -1.47
CA ALA A 97 8.62 11.73 -0.73
C ALA A 97 8.80 11.39 0.76
N ILE A 98 9.56 10.34 1.07
CA ILE A 98 9.88 9.93 2.45
C ILE A 98 10.58 11.07 3.19
N TRP A 99 11.56 11.70 2.55
CA TRP A 99 12.29 12.83 3.13
C TRP A 99 11.39 14.04 3.39
N ILE A 100 10.53 14.41 2.43
CA ILE A 100 9.55 15.51 2.59
C ILE A 100 8.65 15.21 3.78
N PHE A 101 8.01 14.04 3.80
CA PHE A 101 7.08 13.68 4.87
C PHE A 101 7.76 13.71 6.23
N ARG A 102 8.98 13.16 6.34
CA ARG A 102 9.75 13.15 7.59
C ARG A 102 10.14 14.55 8.07
N THR A 103 10.40 15.46 7.13
CA THR A 103 10.81 16.83 7.44
C THR A 103 9.61 17.72 7.80
N LEU A 104 8.45 17.51 7.15
CA LEU A 104 7.22 18.27 7.41
C LEU A 104 6.39 17.74 8.57
N ALA A 105 6.62 16.48 8.98
CA ALA A 105 5.90 15.83 10.06
C ALA A 105 5.89 16.69 11.34
N SER A 106 4.73 17.31 11.60
CA SER A 106 4.42 18.13 12.76
C SER A 106 2.97 17.95 13.15
N GLU A 107 2.60 18.34 14.37
CA GLU A 107 1.21 18.32 14.88
C GLU A 107 0.22 18.96 13.90
N GLN A 108 0.53 20.18 13.48
CA GLN A 108 -0.29 20.99 12.59
C GLN A 108 -0.34 20.39 11.18
N PHE A 109 0.79 19.86 10.71
CA PHE A 109 0.87 19.16 9.43
C PHE A 109 -0.02 17.91 9.39
N LEU A 110 0.04 17.08 10.44
CA LEU A 110 -0.77 15.86 10.51
C LEU A 110 -2.26 16.16 10.66
N PHE A 111 -2.62 17.23 11.38
CA PHE A 111 -4.01 17.66 11.46
C PHE A 111 -4.55 18.08 10.08
N GLY A 112 -3.81 18.91 9.34
CA GLY A 112 -4.20 19.31 7.99
C GLY A 112 -4.22 18.13 7.01
N LEU A 113 -3.26 17.21 7.11
CA LEU A 113 -3.25 15.96 6.34
C LEU A 113 -4.53 15.14 6.58
N GLY A 114 -4.97 15.05 7.84
CA GLY A 114 -6.22 14.37 8.20
C GLY A 114 -7.44 15.01 7.52
N ILE A 115 -7.53 16.33 7.48
CA ILE A 115 -8.60 17.03 6.76
C ILE A 115 -8.57 16.70 5.26
N VAL A 116 -7.40 16.71 4.64
CA VAL A 116 -7.28 16.39 3.20
C VAL A 116 -7.68 14.94 2.92
N CYS A 117 -7.29 13.98 3.77
CA CYS A 117 -7.72 12.58 3.65
C CYS A 117 -9.25 12.43 3.75
N GLN A 118 -9.90 13.18 4.66
CA GLN A 118 -11.37 13.19 4.78
C GLN A 118 -12.03 13.75 3.51
N ILE A 119 -11.52 14.89 3.01
CA ILE A 119 -12.00 15.51 1.77
C ILE A 119 -11.88 14.53 0.59
N ASN A 120 -10.76 13.82 0.48
CA ASN A 120 -10.54 12.85 -0.59
C ASN A 120 -11.58 11.72 -0.60
N LEU A 121 -11.91 11.16 0.57
CA LEU A 121 -12.95 10.12 0.67
C LEU A 121 -14.30 10.67 0.20
N LEU A 122 -14.71 11.84 0.72
CA LEU A 122 -15.97 12.48 0.36
C LEU A 122 -16.06 12.82 -1.13
N VAL A 123 -14.96 13.31 -1.73
CA VAL A 123 -14.91 13.62 -3.15
C VAL A 123 -15.16 12.37 -3.99
N GLN A 124 -14.53 11.24 -3.67
CA GLN A 124 -14.76 9.99 -4.40
C GLN A 124 -16.19 9.48 -4.24
N THR A 125 -16.78 9.64 -3.05
CA THR A 125 -18.18 9.30 -2.79
C THR A 125 -19.14 10.18 -3.58
N ILE A 126 -18.87 11.49 -3.67
CA ILE A 126 -19.64 12.41 -4.52
C ILE A 126 -19.51 12.01 -5.99
N ILE A 127 -18.30 11.71 -6.47
CA ILE A 127 -18.07 11.28 -7.86
C ILE A 127 -18.83 9.99 -8.18
N TYR A 128 -18.89 9.05 -7.23
CA TYR A 128 -19.68 7.84 -7.35
C TYR A 128 -21.17 8.16 -7.50
N PHE A 129 -21.76 8.93 -6.58
CA PHE A 129 -23.19 9.25 -6.61
C PHE A 129 -23.62 10.14 -7.79
N LEU A 130 -22.72 11.00 -8.29
CA LEU A 130 -22.96 11.79 -9.50
C LEU A 130 -22.88 10.95 -10.80
N GLY A 131 -22.46 9.68 -10.73
CA GLY A 131 -22.26 8.84 -11.90
C GLY A 131 -21.14 9.33 -12.83
N LYS A 132 -20.21 10.14 -12.31
CA LYS A 132 -19.11 10.75 -13.08
C LYS A 132 -17.79 9.97 -12.98
N GLY A 133 -17.74 8.94 -12.14
CA GLY A 133 -16.57 8.07 -12.04
C GLY A 133 -16.47 7.09 -13.21
N ARG A 134 -15.25 6.64 -13.49
CA ARG A 134 -14.96 5.66 -14.54
C ARG A 134 -15.21 4.24 -14.04
N TYR A 135 -15.48 3.35 -14.99
CA TYR A 135 -15.67 1.92 -14.74
C TYR A 135 -14.68 1.11 -15.57
N PHE A 136 -14.09 0.09 -14.95
CA PHE A 136 -13.33 -0.94 -15.65
C PHE A 136 -14.29 -2.07 -16.02
N HIS A 137 -14.31 -2.44 -17.30
CA HIS A 137 -15.13 -3.53 -17.82
C HIS A 137 -14.24 -4.74 -18.08
N GLU A 138 -14.56 -5.86 -17.42
CA GLU A 138 -13.95 -7.15 -17.72
C GLU A 138 -14.45 -7.65 -19.09
N ASN A 139 -13.67 -8.52 -19.74
CA ASN A 139 -13.97 -9.02 -21.08
C ASN A 139 -15.33 -9.74 -21.20
N TRP A 140 -15.82 -10.29 -20.09
CA TRP A 140 -17.11 -10.99 -19.99
C TRP A 140 -18.26 -10.12 -19.44
N GLY A 141 -18.11 -8.80 -19.41
CA GLY A 141 -19.20 -7.86 -19.09
C GLY A 141 -19.28 -7.39 -17.63
N GLY A 142 -18.47 -7.94 -16.72
CA GLY A 142 -18.41 -7.48 -15.32
C GLY A 142 -17.86 -6.06 -15.19
N SER A 143 -18.48 -5.20 -14.39
CA SER A 143 -18.02 -3.81 -14.16
C SER A 143 -17.43 -3.58 -12.77
N ARG A 144 -16.40 -2.73 -12.68
CA ARG A 144 -15.74 -2.33 -11.43
C ARG A 144 -15.59 -0.82 -11.38
N PHE A 145 -16.02 -0.20 -10.29
CA PHE A 145 -15.84 1.24 -10.12
C PHE A 145 -14.35 1.56 -9.91
N MET A 146 -13.83 2.54 -10.63
CA MET A 146 -12.45 3.02 -10.45
C MET A 146 -12.37 4.54 -10.23
N GLY A 147 -13.49 5.22 -10.00
CA GLY A 147 -13.51 6.64 -9.66
C GLY A 147 -12.79 7.49 -10.70
N THR A 148 -11.83 8.31 -10.27
CA THR A 148 -10.98 9.11 -11.15
C THR A 148 -9.64 8.45 -11.49
N PHE A 149 -9.50 7.15 -11.25
CA PHE A 149 -8.29 6.37 -11.51
C PHE A 149 -8.38 5.63 -12.86
N ASN A 150 -7.27 5.00 -13.25
CA ASN A 150 -7.20 4.15 -14.45
C ASN A 150 -7.35 2.66 -14.13
N ASP A 151 -7.24 2.28 -12.86
CA ASP A 151 -7.37 0.90 -12.41
C ASP A 151 -8.13 0.83 -11.07
N PRO A 152 -9.07 -0.12 -10.92
CA PRO A 152 -9.84 -0.28 -9.69
C PRO A 152 -9.01 -0.68 -8.47
N ASN A 153 -7.85 -1.33 -8.62
CA ASN A 153 -6.96 -1.60 -7.49
C ASN A 153 -6.19 -0.34 -7.07
N GLN A 154 -5.79 0.53 -8.00
CA GLN A 154 -5.22 1.84 -7.67
C GLN A 154 -6.20 2.70 -6.87
N PHE A 155 -7.46 2.76 -7.31
CA PHE A 155 -8.53 3.44 -6.59
C PHE A 155 -8.70 2.86 -5.17
N ALA A 156 -8.86 1.54 -5.05
CA ALA A 156 -9.03 0.89 -3.77
C ALA A 156 -7.84 1.12 -2.83
N PHE A 157 -6.61 1.02 -3.35
CA PHE A 157 -5.39 1.23 -2.56
C PHE A 157 -5.30 2.68 -2.07
N PHE A 158 -5.66 3.65 -2.91
CA PHE A 158 -5.73 5.05 -2.49
C PHE A 158 -6.73 5.25 -1.35
N ILE A 159 -7.97 4.76 -1.48
CA ILE A 159 -8.99 4.83 -0.42
C ILE A 159 -8.49 4.17 0.87
N PHE A 160 -7.88 2.98 0.75
CA PHE A 160 -7.34 2.25 1.88
C PHE A 160 -6.22 3.03 2.59
N THR A 161 -5.28 3.61 1.85
CA THR A 161 -4.20 4.42 2.46
C THR A 161 -4.72 5.70 3.12
N MET A 162 -5.73 6.37 2.55
CA MET A 162 -6.41 7.50 3.21
C MET A 162 -7.02 7.07 4.54
N LEU A 163 -7.72 5.93 4.57
CA LEU A 163 -8.28 5.35 5.80
C LEU A 163 -7.18 5.05 6.83
N LEU A 164 -6.10 4.37 6.42
CA LEU A 164 -5.01 4.02 7.33
C LEU A 164 -4.33 5.26 7.93
N ILE A 165 -4.08 6.29 7.12
CA ILE A 165 -3.53 7.56 7.60
C ILE A 165 -4.48 8.23 8.61
N LEU A 166 -5.78 8.26 8.33
CA LEU A 166 -6.79 8.78 9.26
C LEU A 166 -6.81 8.02 10.59
N VAL A 167 -6.74 6.69 10.55
CA VAL A 167 -6.68 5.85 11.75
C VAL A 167 -5.42 6.16 12.55
N LEU A 168 -4.26 6.31 11.92
CA LEU A 168 -3.01 6.65 12.59
C LEU A 168 -3.05 8.04 13.27
N ILE A 169 -3.59 9.05 12.58
CA ILE A 169 -3.80 10.39 13.14
C ILE A 169 -4.77 10.34 14.32
N TYR A 170 -5.82 9.52 14.21
CA TYR A 170 -6.85 9.39 15.23
C TYR A 170 -6.37 8.69 16.50
N LEU A 171 -5.67 7.56 16.37
CA LEU A 171 -5.08 6.82 17.50
C LEU A 171 -4.23 7.73 18.40
N ARG A 172 -3.70 8.80 17.80
CA ARG A 172 -2.87 9.80 18.43
C ARG A 172 -3.66 10.96 19.03
N ASN A 173 -4.51 11.64 18.25
CA ASN A 173 -5.13 12.90 18.66
C ASN A 173 -6.36 12.71 19.58
N GLN A 174 -6.84 11.47 19.79
CA GLN A 174 -8.00 11.13 20.63
C GLN A 174 -9.31 11.86 20.29
N GLN A 175 -9.37 12.65 19.21
CA GLN A 175 -10.59 13.30 18.75
C GLN A 175 -11.44 12.30 17.97
N LYS A 176 -12.43 11.72 18.65
CA LYS A 176 -13.24 10.57 18.19
C LYS A 176 -14.46 10.92 17.35
N LYS A 177 -14.72 12.21 17.14
CA LYS A 177 -15.98 12.63 16.53
C LYS A 177 -15.95 12.24 15.04
N TYR A 178 -16.91 11.39 14.66
CA TYR A 178 -17.25 11.03 13.28
C TYR A 178 -16.26 10.17 12.48
N ILE A 179 -15.21 9.60 13.09
CA ILE A 179 -14.29 8.70 12.35
C ILE A 179 -15.00 7.48 11.76
N TRP A 180 -16.04 7.00 12.44
CA TRP A 180 -16.83 5.86 11.99
C TRP A 180 -17.54 6.12 10.65
N LEU A 181 -17.87 7.37 10.33
CA LEU A 181 -18.42 7.75 9.01
C LEU A 181 -17.40 7.50 7.91
N PHE A 182 -16.15 7.97 8.10
CA PHE A 182 -15.07 7.77 7.13
C PHE A 182 -14.65 6.30 7.00
N TRP A 183 -14.79 5.52 8.07
CA TRP A 183 -14.63 4.06 8.00
C TRP A 183 -15.71 3.42 7.13
N ALA A 184 -16.98 3.73 7.38
CA ALA A 184 -18.08 3.19 6.58
C ALA A 184 -17.95 3.60 5.11
N ASP A 185 -17.57 4.85 4.86
CA ASP A 185 -17.33 5.40 3.53
C ASP A 185 -16.18 4.67 2.80
N ALA A 186 -15.05 4.48 3.47
CA ALA A 186 -13.93 3.74 2.88
C ALA A 186 -14.28 2.26 2.61
N VAL A 187 -15.02 1.59 3.52
CA VAL A 187 -15.49 0.21 3.32
C VAL A 187 -16.43 0.13 2.11
N PHE A 188 -17.36 1.09 2.00
CA PHE A 188 -18.28 1.19 0.87
C PHE A 188 -17.53 1.38 -0.46
N LEU A 189 -16.62 2.36 -0.53
CA LEU A 189 -15.81 2.64 -1.72
C LEU A 189 -14.92 1.45 -2.13
N ILE A 190 -14.28 0.78 -1.17
CA ILE A 190 -13.52 -0.45 -1.43
C ILE A 190 -14.45 -1.56 -1.94
N GLY A 191 -15.66 -1.67 -1.40
CA GLY A 191 -16.69 -2.61 -1.85
C GLY A 191 -17.05 -2.43 -3.33
N VAL A 192 -17.36 -1.20 -3.76
CA VAL A 192 -17.74 -0.91 -5.16
C VAL A 192 -16.57 -1.04 -6.14
N SER A 193 -15.32 -0.89 -5.69
CA SER A 193 -14.12 -1.19 -6.49
C SER A 193 -13.93 -2.68 -6.79
N LYS A 194 -14.58 -3.51 -5.97
CA LYS A 194 -14.45 -4.96 -5.94
C LYS A 194 -13.00 -5.46 -5.78
N SER A 195 -12.03 -4.63 -5.32
CA SER A 195 -10.61 -5.01 -5.24
C SER A 195 -10.33 -6.01 -4.12
N THR A 196 -10.10 -7.27 -4.49
CA THR A 196 -9.87 -8.37 -3.52
C THR A 196 -8.53 -8.26 -2.78
N GLY A 197 -7.49 -7.69 -3.40
CA GLY A 197 -6.20 -7.48 -2.73
C GLY A 197 -6.31 -6.48 -1.58
N VAL A 198 -6.90 -5.31 -1.85
CA VAL A 198 -7.13 -4.28 -0.84
C VAL A 198 -8.16 -4.73 0.20
N PHE A 199 -9.21 -5.45 -0.22
CA PHE A 199 -10.16 -6.05 0.71
C PHE A 199 -9.49 -7.00 1.70
N THR A 200 -8.45 -7.74 1.29
CA THR A 200 -7.66 -8.59 2.18
C THR A 200 -6.93 -7.77 3.25
N GLY A 201 -6.36 -6.61 2.86
CA GLY A 201 -5.79 -5.63 3.80
C GLY A 201 -6.83 -5.08 4.79
N LEU A 202 -8.00 -4.69 4.29
CA LEU A 202 -9.11 -4.19 5.12
C LEU A 202 -9.64 -5.26 6.10
N LEU A 203 -9.80 -6.50 5.63
CA LEU A 203 -10.22 -7.61 6.48
C LEU A 203 -9.19 -7.89 7.58
N THR A 204 -7.89 -7.87 7.23
CA THR A 204 -6.79 -8.00 8.19
C THR A 204 -6.86 -6.92 9.27
N LEU A 205 -7.12 -5.66 8.86
CA LEU A 205 -7.29 -4.55 9.79
C LEU A 205 -8.45 -4.81 10.77
N ILE A 206 -9.62 -5.19 10.25
CA ILE A 206 -10.83 -5.45 11.05
C ILE A 206 -10.60 -6.61 12.02
N VAL A 207 -10.07 -7.73 11.54
CA VAL A 207 -9.84 -8.94 12.34
C VAL A 207 -8.84 -8.68 13.47
N LEU A 208 -7.73 -8.01 13.18
CA LEU A 208 -6.72 -7.71 14.20
C LEU A 208 -7.22 -6.70 15.24
N LEU A 209 -7.97 -5.67 14.81
CA LEU A 209 -8.59 -4.72 15.73
C LEU A 209 -9.64 -5.40 16.62
N ALA A 210 -10.54 -6.18 16.04
CA ALA A 210 -11.57 -6.94 16.76
C ALA A 210 -10.91 -7.93 17.74
N GLY A 211 -9.92 -8.69 17.29
CA GLY A 211 -9.17 -9.63 18.13
C GLY A 211 -8.49 -8.95 19.32
N CYS A 212 -7.88 -7.77 19.12
CA CYS A 212 -7.29 -7.01 20.22
C CYS A 212 -8.32 -6.48 21.22
N LEU A 213 -9.48 -6.00 20.74
CA LEU A 213 -10.57 -5.54 21.60
C LEU A 213 -11.19 -6.70 22.39
N ILE A 214 -11.46 -7.82 21.72
CA ILE A 214 -11.96 -9.06 22.32
C ILE A 214 -10.98 -9.53 23.40
N TRP A 215 -9.69 -9.65 23.09
CA TRP A 215 -8.68 -10.10 24.05
C TRP A 215 -8.57 -9.17 25.28
N LYS A 216 -8.60 -7.85 25.05
CA LYS A 216 -8.56 -6.85 26.13
C LYS A 216 -9.78 -6.97 27.05
N ASN A 217 -10.96 -7.14 26.49
CA ASN A 217 -12.21 -7.26 27.24
C ASN A 217 -12.32 -8.64 27.94
N TYR A 218 -11.91 -9.71 27.25
CA TYR A 218 -11.78 -11.05 27.81
C TYR A 218 -10.91 -11.04 29.06
N LYS A 219 -9.71 -10.46 28.99
CA LYS A 219 -8.75 -10.43 30.11
C LYS A 219 -9.33 -9.71 31.34
N LYS A 220 -10.11 -8.64 31.13
CA LYS A 220 -10.71 -7.85 32.21
C LYS A 220 -11.98 -8.45 32.81
N SER A 221 -12.67 -9.31 32.06
CA SER A 221 -13.97 -9.85 32.48
C SER A 221 -13.82 -10.91 33.58
N LYS A 222 -14.69 -10.81 34.58
CA LYS A 222 -14.85 -11.82 35.63
C LYS A 222 -15.60 -13.06 35.13
N CYS A 223 -16.48 -12.91 34.12
CA CYS A 223 -17.33 -13.98 33.61
C CYS A 223 -16.68 -14.70 32.41
N LYS A 224 -15.66 -15.52 32.67
CA LYS A 224 -14.89 -16.23 31.63
C LYS A 224 -15.74 -17.24 30.85
N THR A 225 -16.68 -17.90 31.50
CA THR A 225 -17.56 -18.91 30.86
C THR A 225 -18.41 -18.30 29.75
N LEU A 226 -19.05 -17.15 29.99
CA LEU A 226 -19.84 -16.44 28.97
C LEU A 226 -18.98 -16.04 27.77
N TRP A 227 -17.78 -15.53 28.00
CA TRP A 227 -16.87 -15.20 26.92
C TRP A 227 -16.46 -16.42 26.10
N ASN A 228 -16.17 -17.55 26.74
CA ASN A 228 -15.81 -18.78 26.03
C ASN A 228 -16.98 -19.26 25.15
N ILE A 229 -18.22 -19.20 25.65
CA ILE A 229 -19.44 -19.50 24.87
C ILE A 229 -19.58 -18.52 23.69
N SER A 230 -19.41 -17.21 23.92
CA SER A 230 -19.48 -16.22 22.84
C SER A 230 -18.40 -16.43 21.77
N LEU A 231 -17.18 -16.81 22.16
CA LEU A 231 -16.09 -17.11 21.24
C LEU A 231 -16.38 -18.38 20.44
N LEU A 232 -16.94 -19.41 21.08
CA LEU A 232 -17.36 -20.65 20.42
C LEU A 232 -18.47 -20.38 19.39
N LEU A 233 -19.51 -19.63 19.77
CA LEU A 233 -20.59 -19.23 18.87
C LEU A 233 -20.05 -18.38 17.71
N GLY A 234 -19.12 -17.47 17.98
CA GLY A 234 -18.43 -16.70 16.95
C GLY A 234 -17.65 -17.58 15.98
N ALA A 235 -16.94 -18.60 16.47
CA ALA A 235 -16.21 -19.56 15.62
C ALA A 235 -17.17 -20.39 14.75
N VAL A 236 -18.29 -20.86 15.30
CA VAL A 236 -19.33 -21.56 14.53
C VAL A 236 -19.92 -20.67 13.43
N PHE A 237 -20.20 -19.40 13.75
CA PHE A 237 -20.71 -18.44 12.76
C PHE A 237 -19.69 -18.20 11.64
N ILE A 238 -18.40 -18.08 11.96
CA ILE A 238 -17.33 -17.96 10.95
C ILE A 238 -17.29 -19.22 10.06
N MET A 239 -17.38 -20.42 10.64
CA MET A 239 -17.42 -21.66 9.85
C MET A 239 -18.65 -21.72 8.92
N MET A 240 -19.83 -21.32 9.41
CA MET A 240 -21.04 -21.22 8.60
C MET A 240 -20.90 -20.19 7.46
N ALA A 241 -20.30 -19.03 7.74
CA ALA A 241 -20.03 -18.01 6.73
C ALA A 241 -19.04 -18.52 5.67
N LEU A 242 -17.96 -19.19 6.08
CA LEU A 242 -17.00 -19.80 5.16
C LEU A 242 -17.65 -20.88 4.28
N TYR A 243 -18.53 -21.70 4.85
CA TYR A 243 -19.31 -22.69 4.09
C TYR A 243 -20.21 -22.02 3.04
N TYR A 244 -20.89 -20.93 3.40
CA TYR A 244 -21.75 -20.19 2.48
C TYR A 244 -20.98 -19.46 1.35
N ILE A 245 -19.75 -19.02 1.66
CA ILE A 245 -18.87 -18.36 0.68
C ILE A 245 -18.19 -19.39 -0.22
N TRP A 246 -18.12 -20.66 0.17
CA TRP A 246 -17.43 -21.69 -0.60
C TRP A 246 -18.05 -21.85 -2.01
N PRO A 247 -17.24 -21.77 -3.08
CA PRO A 247 -17.75 -21.90 -4.45
C PRO A 247 -18.16 -23.34 -4.74
N LYS A 248 -19.18 -23.51 -5.59
CA LYS A 248 -19.53 -24.81 -6.18
C LYS A 248 -18.44 -25.23 -7.19
N ALA A 249 -18.38 -26.52 -7.51
CA ALA A 249 -17.38 -27.07 -8.43
C ALA A 249 -17.50 -26.48 -9.85
N ASP A 250 -18.72 -26.19 -10.29
CA ASP A 250 -19.11 -25.61 -11.58
C ASP A 250 -19.18 -24.07 -11.56
N PHE A 251 -18.53 -23.42 -10.59
CA PHE A 251 -18.60 -21.96 -10.45
C PHE A 251 -17.94 -21.25 -11.62
N ASP A 252 -18.75 -20.50 -12.38
CA ASP A 252 -18.29 -19.53 -13.38
C ASP A 252 -18.73 -18.12 -12.97
N ILE A 253 -17.75 -17.20 -12.92
CA ILE A 253 -18.00 -15.80 -12.59
C ILE A 253 -18.78 -15.07 -13.70
N SER A 254 -18.68 -15.52 -14.96
CA SER A 254 -19.31 -14.88 -16.11
C SER A 254 -20.84 -14.93 -16.04
N LEU A 255 -21.37 -15.93 -15.32
CA LEU A 255 -22.79 -16.21 -15.14
C LEU A 255 -23.38 -15.53 -13.89
N THR A 256 -22.59 -14.73 -13.15
CA THR A 256 -23.00 -14.08 -11.90
C THR A 256 -23.20 -12.57 -12.08
N ASP A 257 -23.88 -11.93 -11.12
CA ASP A 257 -24.04 -10.47 -11.04
C ASP A 257 -22.72 -9.71 -10.75
N TYR A 258 -21.59 -10.42 -10.79
CA TYR A 258 -20.24 -9.91 -10.66
C TYR A 258 -20.03 -9.09 -9.38
N THR A 259 -20.44 -9.60 -8.22
CA THR A 259 -20.27 -8.90 -6.95
C THR A 259 -18.86 -9.06 -6.37
N LEU A 260 -18.51 -8.31 -5.32
CA LEU A 260 -17.26 -8.56 -4.57
C LEU A 260 -17.21 -10.00 -4.01
N LEU A 261 -18.36 -10.53 -3.58
CA LEU A 261 -18.49 -11.90 -3.09
C LEU A 261 -18.15 -12.91 -4.19
N ASP A 262 -18.60 -12.68 -5.41
CA ASP A 262 -18.32 -13.56 -6.55
C ASP A 262 -16.84 -13.52 -6.94
N ARG A 263 -16.18 -12.37 -6.80
CA ARG A 263 -14.72 -12.28 -6.98
C ARG A 263 -13.95 -13.03 -5.88
N ILE A 264 -14.45 -13.01 -4.65
CA ILE A 264 -13.87 -13.81 -3.55
C ILE A 264 -14.05 -15.29 -3.84
N ARG A 265 -15.25 -15.71 -4.23
CA ARG A 265 -15.56 -17.08 -4.68
C ARG A 265 -14.66 -17.52 -5.83
N GLN A 266 -14.48 -16.68 -6.84
CA GLN A 266 -13.58 -16.96 -7.96
C GLN A 266 -12.15 -17.21 -7.50
N LYS A 267 -11.62 -16.39 -6.58
CA LYS A 267 -10.28 -16.59 -6.04
C LYS A 267 -10.16 -17.87 -5.22
N ILE A 268 -11.17 -18.20 -4.42
CA ILE A 268 -11.20 -19.45 -3.66
C ILE A 268 -11.27 -20.65 -4.62
N TRP A 269 -12.10 -20.58 -5.65
CA TRP A 269 -12.26 -21.63 -6.65
C TRP A 269 -10.95 -21.88 -7.41
N LYS A 270 -10.29 -20.81 -7.87
CA LYS A 270 -8.96 -20.90 -8.51
C LYS A 270 -7.90 -21.49 -7.57
N PHE A 271 -7.99 -21.23 -6.28
CA PHE A 271 -7.08 -21.80 -5.30
C PHE A 271 -7.37 -23.27 -4.99
N SER A 272 -8.64 -23.68 -4.96
CA SER A 272 -9.02 -25.06 -4.61
C SER A 272 -8.98 -26.04 -5.79
N HIS A 273 -9.17 -25.55 -7.01
CA HIS A 273 -9.20 -26.38 -8.23
C HIS A 273 -8.03 -26.09 -9.19
N GLY A 274 -7.28 -24.99 -8.99
CA GLY A 274 -6.11 -24.66 -9.78
C GLY A 274 -4.82 -25.22 -9.19
N ASN A 275 -3.79 -25.32 -10.02
CA ASN A 275 -2.46 -25.76 -9.60
C ASN A 275 -1.63 -24.59 -9.05
N LEU A 276 -0.58 -24.89 -8.27
CA LEU A 276 0.36 -23.88 -7.78
C LEU A 276 0.95 -23.01 -8.93
N ALA A 277 1.11 -23.62 -10.11
CA ALA A 277 1.57 -22.94 -11.31
C ALA A 277 0.64 -21.78 -11.72
N ASP A 278 -0.68 -21.99 -11.63
CA ASP A 278 -1.70 -20.98 -11.97
C ASP A 278 -1.64 -19.79 -11.01
N LEU A 279 -1.40 -20.05 -9.73
CA LEU A 279 -1.29 -19.01 -8.71
C LEU A 279 -0.04 -18.15 -8.89
N LEU A 280 1.08 -18.78 -9.21
CA LEU A 280 2.32 -18.07 -9.51
C LEU A 280 2.17 -17.25 -10.79
N TYR A 281 1.59 -17.83 -11.83
CA TYR A 281 1.41 -17.17 -13.12
C TYR A 281 0.44 -15.99 -13.08
N ASP A 282 -0.67 -16.08 -12.32
CA ASP A 282 -1.62 -14.96 -12.15
C ASP A 282 -0.94 -13.70 -11.60
N ARG A 283 0.18 -13.88 -10.90
CA ARG A 283 0.95 -12.82 -10.22
C ARG A 283 2.28 -12.50 -10.88
N SER A 284 2.57 -13.10 -12.04
CA SER A 284 3.88 -13.06 -12.70
C SER A 284 5.04 -13.53 -11.80
N ALA A 285 4.74 -14.35 -10.80
CA ALA A 285 5.69 -14.85 -9.80
C ALA A 285 6.41 -16.14 -10.23
N GLU A 286 6.03 -16.75 -11.36
CA GLU A 286 6.74 -17.88 -11.99
C GLU A 286 8.22 -17.58 -12.26
N ARG A 287 8.55 -16.30 -12.47
CA ARG A 287 9.93 -15.83 -12.69
C ARG A 287 10.87 -16.15 -11.53
N LEU A 288 10.34 -16.21 -10.30
CA LEU A 288 11.10 -16.58 -9.12
C LEU A 288 11.61 -18.03 -9.23
N VAL A 289 10.84 -18.90 -9.88
CA VAL A 289 11.14 -20.32 -10.08
C VAL A 289 11.97 -20.53 -11.35
N LEU A 290 11.64 -19.83 -12.43
CA LEU A 290 12.34 -19.94 -13.72
C LEU A 290 13.74 -19.32 -13.70
N HIS A 291 13.94 -18.26 -12.90
CA HIS A 291 15.20 -17.53 -12.86
C HIS A 291 15.67 -17.24 -11.41
N PRO A 292 15.91 -18.29 -10.61
CA PRO A 292 16.23 -18.16 -9.19
C PRO A 292 17.55 -17.42 -8.95
N LYS A 293 18.47 -17.43 -9.92
CA LYS A 293 19.74 -16.70 -9.84
C LYS A 293 19.57 -15.20 -9.56
N TYR A 294 18.51 -14.57 -10.08
CA TYR A 294 18.26 -13.14 -9.84
C TYR A 294 17.77 -12.85 -8.43
N LEU A 295 17.33 -13.84 -7.66
CA LEU A 295 17.02 -13.68 -6.24
C LEU A 295 18.26 -13.36 -5.41
N LEU A 296 19.46 -13.68 -5.92
CA LEU A 296 20.72 -13.36 -5.26
C LEU A 296 21.20 -11.95 -5.61
N TYR A 297 21.37 -11.64 -6.91
CA TYR A 297 22.04 -10.42 -7.36
C TYR A 297 21.14 -9.41 -8.11
N GLY A 298 19.86 -9.71 -8.32
CA GLY A 298 18.88 -8.84 -8.96
C GLY A 298 18.83 -8.93 -10.49
N ALA A 299 17.62 -8.89 -11.03
CA ALA A 299 17.32 -8.90 -12.46
C ALA A 299 17.33 -7.51 -13.13
N GLY A 300 17.39 -6.44 -12.33
CA GLY A 300 17.02 -5.10 -12.75
C GLY A 300 15.50 -4.98 -12.93
N GLU A 301 14.94 -3.83 -12.54
CA GLU A 301 13.51 -3.57 -12.68
C GLU A 301 13.25 -2.98 -14.07
N GLY A 302 12.42 -3.64 -14.88
CA GLY A 302 12.08 -3.23 -16.25
C GLY A 302 12.46 -4.26 -17.32
N MET A 303 12.06 -3.97 -18.56
CA MET A 303 12.17 -4.88 -19.72
C MET A 303 11.72 -6.31 -19.38
N PHE A 304 10.51 -6.43 -18.83
CA PHE A 304 9.96 -7.70 -18.36
C PHE A 304 9.80 -8.74 -19.47
N GLU A 305 9.80 -8.30 -20.73
CA GLU A 305 9.86 -9.11 -21.95
C GLU A 305 11.06 -10.05 -22.03
N ARG A 306 12.12 -9.81 -21.24
CA ARG A 306 13.24 -10.76 -21.13
C ARG A 306 12.88 -12.06 -20.41
N PHE A 307 11.79 -12.04 -19.64
CA PHE A 307 11.38 -13.15 -18.77
C PHE A 307 10.08 -13.74 -19.30
N LEU A 308 10.18 -14.34 -20.49
CA LEU A 308 9.07 -15.08 -21.08
C LEU A 308 8.85 -16.39 -20.31
N PRO A 309 7.59 -16.76 -20.06
CA PRO A 309 7.27 -17.97 -19.31
C PRO A 309 7.68 -19.26 -20.03
N GLY A 310 7.81 -19.25 -21.36
CA GLY A 310 8.25 -20.41 -22.15
C GLY A 310 7.40 -21.65 -21.86
N ASP A 311 8.06 -22.79 -21.62
CA ASP A 311 7.41 -24.07 -21.32
C ASP A 311 6.63 -24.09 -20.00
N TYR A 312 6.80 -23.07 -19.14
CA TYR A 312 6.00 -22.94 -17.92
C TYR A 312 4.50 -22.81 -18.24
N VAL A 313 4.15 -22.28 -19.41
CA VAL A 313 2.75 -22.20 -19.87
C VAL A 313 2.10 -23.58 -19.98
N ASN A 314 2.88 -24.64 -20.19
CA ASN A 314 2.36 -26.01 -20.25
C ASN A 314 1.98 -26.58 -18.87
N GLN A 315 2.42 -25.95 -17.77
CA GLN A 315 2.06 -26.34 -16.40
C GLN A 315 0.78 -25.65 -15.90
N ILE A 316 0.31 -24.67 -16.67
CA ILE A 316 -0.89 -23.89 -16.38
C ILE A 316 -2.12 -24.70 -16.81
N THR A 317 -3.18 -24.62 -16.03
CA THR A 317 -4.45 -25.27 -16.37
C THR A 317 -5.00 -24.69 -17.69
N PRO A 318 -5.29 -25.52 -18.72
CA PRO A 318 -5.82 -25.06 -20.00
C PRO A 318 -7.10 -24.24 -19.83
N GLY A 319 -7.17 -23.08 -20.51
CA GLY A 319 -8.34 -22.18 -20.45
C GLY A 319 -8.41 -21.27 -19.21
N VAL A 320 -7.43 -21.30 -18.31
CA VAL A 320 -7.39 -20.38 -17.15
C VAL A 320 -6.75 -19.03 -17.50
N PHE A 321 -5.81 -19.01 -18.45
CA PHE A 321 -5.20 -17.78 -18.97
C PHE A 321 -5.06 -17.85 -20.49
N ASP A 322 -5.75 -16.95 -21.19
CA ASP A 322 -5.75 -16.90 -22.66
C ASP A 322 -4.71 -15.93 -23.24
N VAL A 323 -3.96 -15.23 -22.39
CA VAL A 323 -2.98 -14.21 -22.80
C VAL A 323 -1.67 -14.37 -22.03
N VAL A 324 -0.54 -14.38 -22.77
CA VAL A 324 0.79 -14.35 -22.18
C VAL A 324 1.00 -13.03 -21.44
N ARG A 325 1.07 -13.06 -20.11
CA ARG A 325 1.22 -11.85 -19.29
C ARG A 325 2.69 -11.55 -19.03
N VAL A 326 3.19 -10.53 -19.71
CA VAL A 326 4.56 -10.04 -19.58
C VAL A 326 4.58 -8.75 -18.74
N ASN A 327 3.99 -8.82 -17.55
CA ASN A 327 3.87 -7.66 -16.65
C ASN A 327 4.85 -7.76 -15.48
N GLU A 328 4.85 -6.76 -14.62
CA GLU A 328 5.59 -6.79 -13.36
C GLU A 328 5.04 -7.84 -12.38
N ILE A 329 5.87 -8.28 -11.43
CA ILE A 329 5.43 -9.16 -10.35
C ILE A 329 4.40 -8.41 -9.50
N HIS A 330 3.20 -8.96 -9.37
CA HIS A 330 2.08 -8.34 -8.66
C HIS A 330 2.17 -8.50 -7.12
N SER A 331 3.37 -8.34 -6.57
CA SER A 331 3.68 -8.41 -5.15
C SER A 331 4.87 -7.50 -4.85
N SER A 332 4.71 -6.56 -3.93
CA SER A 332 5.74 -5.57 -3.61
C SER A 332 7.04 -6.21 -3.13
N LEU A 333 6.95 -7.21 -2.25
CA LEU A 333 8.11 -7.89 -1.69
C LEU A 333 8.85 -8.70 -2.76
N PHE A 334 8.12 -9.55 -3.50
CA PHE A 334 8.72 -10.42 -4.51
C PHE A 334 9.25 -9.64 -5.70
N SER A 335 8.60 -8.52 -6.07
CA SER A 335 9.10 -7.63 -7.10
C SER A 335 10.44 -7.01 -6.72
N VAL A 336 10.58 -6.48 -5.49
CA VAL A 336 11.86 -5.96 -4.99
C VAL A 336 12.91 -7.07 -4.92
N TRP A 337 12.55 -8.24 -4.39
CA TRP A 337 13.49 -9.35 -4.25
C TRP A 337 14.03 -9.82 -5.60
N PHE A 338 13.16 -10.03 -6.58
CA PHE A 338 13.57 -10.45 -7.91
C PHE A 338 14.36 -9.37 -8.65
N SER A 339 13.92 -8.12 -8.56
CA SER A 339 14.54 -7.01 -9.31
C SER A 339 15.91 -6.62 -8.76
N TYR A 340 16.09 -6.67 -7.45
CA TYR A 340 17.29 -6.13 -6.79
C TYR A 340 18.12 -7.17 -6.01
N GLY A 341 17.60 -8.38 -5.82
CA GLY A 341 18.31 -9.44 -5.12
C GLY A 341 18.20 -9.35 -3.59
N ILE A 342 18.87 -10.28 -2.91
CA ILE A 342 18.72 -10.49 -1.48
C ILE A 342 19.33 -9.35 -0.65
N PHE A 343 20.48 -8.81 -1.06
CA PHE A 343 21.16 -7.78 -0.28
C PHE A 343 20.31 -6.48 -0.18
N PRO A 344 19.83 -5.89 -1.29
CA PRO A 344 18.97 -4.70 -1.21
C PRO A 344 17.64 -4.98 -0.49
N LEU A 345 17.07 -6.18 -0.67
CA LEU A 345 15.89 -6.59 0.06
C LEU A 345 16.12 -6.56 1.58
N LEU A 346 17.23 -7.11 2.06
CA LEU A 346 17.55 -7.14 3.49
C LEU A 346 17.73 -5.72 4.06
N GLU A 347 18.37 -4.82 3.32
CA GLU A 347 18.49 -3.41 3.72
C GLU A 347 17.12 -2.72 3.81
N LEU A 348 16.23 -2.98 2.86
CA LEU A 348 14.87 -2.46 2.87
C LEU A 348 14.05 -3.00 4.06
N LEU A 349 14.13 -4.30 4.32
CA LEU A 349 13.45 -4.95 5.45
C LEU A 349 14.00 -4.45 6.79
N TYR A 350 15.32 -4.31 6.90
CA TYR A 350 15.98 -3.75 8.08
C TYR A 350 15.55 -2.30 8.33
N TRP A 351 15.51 -1.46 7.28
CA TRP A 351 14.98 -0.11 7.37
C TRP A 351 13.52 -0.09 7.81
N GLY A 352 12.67 -0.93 7.20
CA GLY A 352 11.26 -1.08 7.57
C GLY A 352 11.11 -1.44 9.05
N GLY A 353 11.81 -2.46 9.52
CA GLY A 353 11.83 -2.87 10.93
C GLY A 353 12.27 -1.75 11.87
N LYS A 354 13.27 -0.95 11.49
CA LYS A 354 13.71 0.22 12.27
C LYS A 354 12.65 1.31 12.40
N ASN A 355 11.74 1.45 11.43
CA ASN A 355 10.62 2.39 11.52
C ASN A 355 9.45 1.76 12.31
N ILE A 356 9.13 0.49 12.06
CA ILE A 356 8.01 -0.22 12.68
C ILE A 356 8.21 -0.42 14.20
N ARG A 357 9.45 -0.57 14.68
CA ARG A 357 9.72 -0.67 16.13
C ARG A 357 9.22 0.53 16.95
N PHE A 358 8.94 1.67 16.30
CA PHE A 358 8.38 2.84 16.96
C PHE A 358 6.86 2.75 17.14
N CYS A 359 6.16 1.86 16.44
CA CYS A 359 4.72 1.69 16.54
C CYS A 359 4.30 1.20 17.92
N ASP A 360 3.20 1.74 18.43
CA ASP A 360 2.46 1.07 19.50
C ASP A 360 1.66 -0.13 18.96
N LYS A 361 0.98 -0.86 19.85
CA LYS A 361 0.21 -2.05 19.48
C LYS A 361 -0.89 -1.75 18.45
N TRP A 362 -1.51 -0.59 18.49
CA TRP A 362 -2.61 -0.23 17.59
C TRP A 362 -2.10 0.25 16.23
N GLN A 363 -1.01 1.01 16.22
CA GLN A 363 -0.29 1.41 15.01
C GLN A 363 0.30 0.20 14.28
N LEU A 364 0.78 -0.80 15.03
CA LEU A 364 1.30 -2.03 14.44
C LEU A 364 0.21 -2.78 13.66
N ILE A 365 -1.03 -2.81 14.16
CA ILE A 365 -2.16 -3.43 13.44
C ILE A 365 -2.40 -2.74 12.08
N VAL A 366 -2.34 -1.40 12.04
CA VAL A 366 -2.46 -0.63 10.80
C VAL A 366 -1.35 -0.98 9.81
N VAL A 367 -0.10 -1.05 10.28
CA VAL A 367 1.04 -1.42 9.44
C VAL A 367 0.94 -2.86 8.95
N MET A 368 0.51 -3.80 9.79
CA MET A 368 0.31 -5.21 9.40
C MET A 368 -0.75 -5.36 8.31
N ALA A 369 -1.84 -4.60 8.40
CA ALA A 369 -2.87 -4.57 7.36
C ALA A 369 -2.31 -4.11 5.99
N LEU A 370 -1.44 -3.10 6.00
CA LEU A 370 -0.73 -2.65 4.80
C LEU A 370 0.26 -3.71 4.27
N ILE A 371 1.02 -4.36 5.15
CA ILE A 371 1.99 -5.39 4.75
C ILE A 371 1.29 -6.56 4.08
N VAL A 372 0.18 -7.07 4.64
CA VAL A 372 -0.59 -8.17 4.05
C VAL A 372 -1.12 -7.80 2.67
N GLU A 373 -1.62 -6.58 2.51
CA GLU A 373 -2.06 -6.06 1.21
C GLU A 373 -0.91 -6.05 0.18
N SER A 374 0.29 -5.65 0.60
CA SER A 374 1.48 -5.53 -0.26
C SER A 374 2.00 -6.86 -0.82
N PHE A 375 1.64 -8.00 -0.22
CA PHE A 375 1.92 -9.31 -0.80
C PHE A 375 1.03 -9.61 -2.01
N SER A 376 -0.14 -8.98 -2.10
CA SER A 376 -1.14 -9.21 -3.13
C SER A 376 -1.09 -8.21 -4.29
N LEU A 377 -0.44 -7.06 -4.10
CA LEU A 377 -0.37 -5.96 -5.07
C LEU A 377 1.00 -5.27 -5.06
N MET A 378 1.36 -4.65 -6.19
CA MET A 378 2.61 -3.92 -6.38
C MET A 378 2.39 -2.42 -6.06
N ASN A 379 2.58 -2.04 -4.80
CA ASN A 379 2.31 -0.67 -4.32
C ASN A 379 3.55 0.03 -3.72
N CYS A 380 4.70 -0.64 -3.66
CA CYS A 380 5.93 -0.06 -3.10
C CYS A 380 6.46 1.18 -3.85
N ARG A 381 5.94 1.49 -5.05
CA ARG A 381 6.28 2.74 -5.77
C ARG A 381 5.38 3.92 -5.39
N GLN A 382 4.32 3.70 -4.59
CA GLN A 382 3.39 4.74 -4.16
C GLN A 382 3.87 5.40 -2.86
N PRO A 383 3.98 6.74 -2.79
CA PRO A 383 4.43 7.44 -1.57
C PRO A 383 3.62 7.12 -0.31
N PHE A 384 2.30 7.01 -0.42
CA PHE A 384 1.42 6.76 0.73
C PHE A 384 1.71 5.44 1.44
N PHE A 385 2.18 4.43 0.71
CA PHE A 385 2.66 3.16 1.28
C PHE A 385 3.73 3.42 2.34
N TRP A 386 4.72 4.23 2.00
CA TRP A 386 5.84 4.53 2.88
C TRP A 386 5.49 5.48 4.01
N PHE A 387 4.58 6.44 3.79
CA PHE A 387 4.14 7.37 4.84
C PHE A 387 3.54 6.64 6.05
N ILE A 388 2.78 5.57 5.80
CA ILE A 388 2.20 4.71 6.84
C ILE A 388 3.31 4.01 7.65
N ILE A 389 4.32 3.45 6.97
CA ILE A 389 5.44 2.74 7.61
C ILE A 389 6.28 3.69 8.48
N ILE A 390 6.58 4.90 7.98
CA ILE A 390 7.44 5.85 8.70
C ILE A 390 6.68 6.69 9.74
N PHE A 391 5.34 6.68 9.72
CA PHE A 391 4.47 7.55 10.54
C PHE A 391 4.90 7.61 12.01
N ALA A 392 5.01 6.43 12.65
CA ALA A 392 5.35 6.34 14.07
C ALA A 392 6.77 6.84 14.39
N SER A 393 7.73 6.60 13.48
CA SER A 393 9.12 7.03 13.63
C SER A 393 9.28 8.55 13.53
N CYS A 394 8.57 9.19 12.59
CA CYS A 394 8.54 10.64 12.46
C CYS A 394 7.97 11.29 13.73
N TYR A 395 6.98 10.63 14.33
CA TYR A 395 6.30 11.16 15.49
C TYR A 395 7.07 11.03 16.82
N LYS A 396 7.60 9.84 17.14
CA LYS A 396 8.37 9.66 18.40
C LYS A 396 9.64 10.51 18.47
N LYS A 397 10.20 10.89 17.31
CA LYS A 397 11.29 11.87 17.23
C LYS A 397 10.86 13.25 17.74
N MET A 398 9.65 13.72 17.44
CA MET A 398 9.10 14.97 17.98
C MET A 398 8.91 14.95 19.50
N GLY A 399 8.58 13.79 20.07
CA GLY A 399 8.47 13.61 21.53
C GLY A 399 9.81 13.75 22.25
N ARG A 400 10.90 13.21 21.67
CA ARG A 400 12.25 13.31 22.24
C ARG A 400 12.86 14.70 22.09
N GLU A 401 12.69 15.36 20.94
CA GLU A 401 13.19 16.73 20.73
C GLU A 401 12.48 17.78 21.62
N ARG A 402 11.25 17.50 22.09
CA ARG A 402 10.58 18.31 23.12
C ARG A 402 11.18 18.11 24.53
N GLN A 403 11.55 16.87 24.88
CA GLN A 403 12.19 16.59 26.18
C GLN A 403 13.58 17.22 26.26
N ASP A 404 14.37 17.16 25.19
CA ASP A 404 15.71 17.77 25.16
C ASP A 404 15.67 19.31 25.19
N LYS A 405 14.58 19.94 24.71
CA LYS A 405 14.40 21.40 24.79
C LYS A 405 13.72 21.87 26.08
N GLY A 406 12.93 21.02 26.72
CA GLY A 406 12.31 21.29 28.02
C GLY A 406 13.26 21.06 29.21
N GLY A 407 14.29 20.22 29.04
CA GLY A 407 15.32 19.97 30.06
C GLY A 407 16.38 21.07 30.21
N VAL A 408 16.33 22.13 29.39
CA VAL A 408 17.25 23.29 29.49
C VAL A 408 16.59 24.48 30.22
N PHE A 409 15.29 24.40 30.53
CA PHE A 409 14.56 25.43 31.28
C PHE A 409 14.19 25.03 32.72
N LEU A 410 14.64 23.84 33.15
CA LEU A 410 14.53 23.35 34.52
C LEU A 410 15.87 22.72 34.91
N ASN A 411 16.88 23.58 35.10
CA ASN A 411 17.99 23.40 36.01
C ASN A 411 18.56 24.77 36.37
#